data_AF-A0A967RWM3-F1
#
_entry.id   AF-A0A967RWM3-F1
#
_cell.length_a   1.000
_cell.length_b   1.000
_cell.length_c   1.000
_cell.angle_alpha   90.00
_cell.angle_beta   90.00
_cell.angle_gamma   90.00
#
_symmetry.space_group_name_H-M   'P 1'
#
loop_
_entity.id
_entity.type
_entity.pdbx_description
1 polymer ?
#
loop_
_entity_poly.entity_id
_entity_poly.type
_entity_poly.pdbx_seq_one_letter_code
_entity_poly.pdbx_strand_id
1 'polypeptide(L)' 'AEAGGNAVADRASVADADAAAGTVEAAREAFGRIDIVVNNAGILRDRSFAKMTADELTEVLDVHVLGSFHVTAAAWPHLR' A
#
# COMPACT_ATOMS: atom_id res chain seq x y z
N ALA A 1 13.45 -14.85 22.21
CA ALA A 1 12.83 -13.69 22.88
C ALA A 1 11.72 -13.20 21.98
N GLU A 2 10.62 -12.73 22.55
CA GLU A 2 9.56 -12.04 21.79
C GLU A 2 10.06 -10.64 21.42
N ALA A 3 9.66 -10.12 20.26
CA ALA A 3 10.15 -8.83 19.75
C ALA A 3 9.47 -7.60 20.39
N GLY A 4 8.53 -7.81 21.33
CA GLY A 4 7.84 -6.75 22.07
C GLY A 4 6.76 -5.97 21.29
N GLY A 5 6.56 -6.26 20.00
CA GLY A 5 5.55 -5.62 19.16
C GLY A 5 4.34 -6.52 18.90
N ASN A 6 3.15 -5.90 18.78
CA ASN A 6 1.94 -6.53 18.27
C ASN A 6 1.87 -6.35 16.74
N ALA A 7 1.30 -7.32 16.02
CA ALA A 7 1.17 -7.26 14.57
C ALA A 7 -0.14 -7.92 14.10
N VAL A 8 -0.71 -7.38 13.01
CA VAL A 8 -1.79 -7.99 12.22
C VAL A 8 -1.27 -8.13 10.78
N ALA A 9 -1.67 -9.20 10.09
CA ALA A 9 -1.26 -9.46 8.72
C ALA A 9 -2.43 -9.21 7.77
N ASP A 10 -2.29 -8.19 6.93
CA ASP A 10 -3.14 -8.00 5.76
C ASP A 10 -2.45 -8.52 4.49
N ARG A 11 -3.23 -8.81 3.44
CA ARG A 11 -2.77 -9.32 2.14
C ARG A 11 -3.43 -8.63 0.95
N ALA A 12 -4.06 -7.47 1.16
CA ALA A 12 -4.66 -6.68 0.09
C ALA A 12 -3.61 -6.16 -0.91
N SER A 13 -4.06 -5.82 -2.12
CA SER A 13 -3.23 -5.13 -3.10
C SER A 13 -3.46 -3.62 -2.99
N VAL A 14 -2.39 -2.85 -2.79
CA VAL A 14 -2.48 -1.38 -2.77
C VAL A 14 -2.99 -0.78 -4.09
N ALA A 15 -2.80 -1.50 -5.21
CA ALA A 15 -3.28 -1.09 -6.53
C ALA A 15 -4.81 -1.05 -6.64
N ASP A 16 -5.53 -1.74 -5.75
CA ASP A 16 -6.99 -1.68 -5.63
C ASP A 16 -7.34 -0.69 -4.49
N ALA A 17 -8.19 0.30 -4.81
CA ALA A 17 -8.50 1.41 -3.91
C ALA A 17 -9.40 0.99 -2.72
N ASP A 18 -10.37 0.10 -2.95
CA ASP A 18 -11.26 -0.40 -1.90
C ASP A 18 -10.50 -1.38 -0.99
N ALA A 19 -9.62 -2.19 -1.58
CA ALA A 19 -8.73 -3.09 -0.85
C ALA A 19 -7.74 -2.31 0.04
N ALA A 20 -7.12 -1.24 -0.49
CA ALA A 20 -6.23 -0.36 0.26
C ALA A 20 -6.95 0.38 1.41
N ALA A 21 -8.20 0.80 1.21
CA ALA A 21 -9.02 1.36 2.28
C ALA A 21 -9.34 0.30 3.36
N GLY A 22 -9.61 -0.94 2.95
CA GLY A 22 -9.76 -2.09 3.85
C GLY A 22 -8.53 -2.33 4.74
N THR A 23 -7.31 -2.23 4.20
CA THR A 23 -6.06 -2.32 4.99
C THR A 23 -5.98 -1.24 6.07
N VAL A 24 -6.41 0.00 5.77
CA VAL A 24 -6.41 1.12 6.71
C VAL A 24 -7.42 0.89 7.85
N GLU A 25 -8.65 0.46 7.53
CA GLU A 25 -9.64 0.14 8.56
C GLU A 25 -9.22 -1.06 9.42
N ALA A 26 -8.67 -2.13 8.83
CA ALA A 26 -8.17 -3.28 9.58
C ALA A 26 -7.05 -2.90 10.57
N ALA A 27 -6.16 -1.97 10.20
CA ALA A 27 -5.15 -1.43 11.10
C ALA A 27 -5.78 -0.61 12.25
N ARG A 28 -6.83 0.17 11.96
CA ARG A 28 -7.58 0.93 12.98
C ARG A 28 -8.38 0.04 13.92
N GLU A 29 -8.98 -1.05 13.44
CA GLU A 29 -9.68 -2.03 14.28
C GLU A 29 -8.70 -2.80 15.18
N ALA A 30 -7.53 -3.17 14.67
CA ALA A 30 -6.51 -3.91 15.42
C ALA A 30 -5.78 -3.07 16.48
N PHE A 31 -5.53 -1.77 16.22
CA PHE A 31 -4.66 -0.92 17.04
C PHE A 31 -5.31 0.37 17.57
N GLY A 32 -6.57 0.63 17.23
CA GLY A 32 -7.35 1.81 17.65
C GLY A 32 -6.97 3.12 16.96
N ARG A 33 -5.74 3.28 16.47
CA ARG A 33 -5.25 4.45 15.74
C ARG A 33 -4.08 4.12 14.81
N ILE A 34 -3.72 5.08 13.95
CA ILE A 34 -2.53 5.05 13.11
C ILE A 34 -1.64 6.24 13.50
N ASP A 35 -0.34 6.00 13.74
CA ASP A 35 0.69 7.02 13.95
C ASP A 35 1.38 7.41 12.64
N ILE A 36 1.71 6.41 11.84
CA ILE A 36 2.65 6.48 10.71
C ILE A 36 2.11 5.59 9.58
N VAL A 37 2.20 6.06 8.33
CA VAL A 37 2.02 5.27 7.12
C VAL A 37 3.35 5.18 6.39
N VAL A 38 3.74 3.98 5.95
CA VAL A 38 4.96 3.74 5.16
C VAL A 38 4.58 3.11 3.83
N ASN A 39 4.52 3.93 2.77
CA ASN A 39 4.26 3.47 1.41
C ASN A 39 5.50 2.76 0.84
N ASN A 40 5.69 1.50 1.23
CA ASN A 40 6.84 0.65 0.84
C ASN A 40 6.50 -0.34 -0.30
N ALA A 41 5.23 -0.45 -0.69
CA ALA A 41 4.80 -1.39 -1.72
C ALA A 41 5.38 -1.01 -3.09
N GLY A 42 6.00 -1.97 -3.77
CA GLY A 42 6.63 -1.76 -5.07
C GLY A 42 6.92 -3.07 -5.79
N ILE A 43 6.81 -3.06 -7.11
CA ILE A 43 7.18 -4.16 -8.01
C ILE A 43 8.20 -3.69 -9.05
N LEU A 44 8.91 -4.62 -9.69
CA LEU A 44 9.80 -4.32 -10.81
C LEU A 44 9.31 -4.96 -12.12
N ARG A 45 9.43 -4.19 -13.21
CA ARG A 45 9.35 -4.67 -14.59
C ARG A 45 10.62 -4.25 -15.31
N ASP A 46 11.66 -5.07 -15.16
CA ASP A 46 12.99 -4.76 -15.68
C ASP A 46 13.00 -4.84 -17.21
N ARG A 47 12.93 -3.67 -17.85
CA ARG A 47 12.86 -3.47 -19.30
C ARG A 47 13.63 -2.21 -19.68
N SER A 48 14.46 -2.32 -20.72
CA SER A 48 14.84 -1.15 -21.51
C SER A 48 13.59 -0.52 -22.13
N PHE A 49 13.46 0.82 -22.13
CA PHE A 49 12.28 1.56 -22.61
C PHE A 49 11.66 0.99 -23.91
N ALA A 50 12.47 0.75 -24.95
CA ALA A 50 12.02 0.21 -26.24
C ALA A 50 11.54 -1.27 -26.23
N LYS A 51 11.47 -1.92 -25.06
CA LYS A 51 10.95 -3.27 -24.84
C LYS A 51 9.86 -3.33 -23.77
N MET A 52 9.51 -2.20 -23.16
CA MET A 52 8.48 -2.14 -22.11
C MET A 52 7.10 -2.07 -22.75
N THR A 53 6.14 -2.88 -22.29
CA THR A 53 4.75 -2.73 -22.74
C THR A 53 4.02 -1.63 -21.97
N ALA A 54 2.91 -1.14 -22.51
CA ALA A 54 2.04 -0.21 -21.77
C ALA A 54 1.48 -0.85 -20.49
N ASP A 55 1.20 -2.15 -20.53
CA ASP A 55 0.70 -2.92 -19.38
C ASP A 55 1.78 -3.05 -18.29
N GLU A 56 3.02 -3.39 -18.67
CA GLU A 56 4.16 -3.44 -17.74
C GLU A 56 4.47 -2.08 -17.08
N LEU A 57 4.21 -0.97 -17.78
CA LEU A 57 4.29 0.36 -17.20
C LEU A 57 3.12 0.65 -16.25
N THR A 58 1.90 0.28 -16.66
CA THR A 58 0.68 0.46 -15.87
C THR A 58 0.79 -0.29 -14.54
N GLU A 59 1.16 -1.57 -14.55
CA GLU A 59 1.36 -2.37 -13.32
C GLU A 59 2.35 -1.72 -12.33
N VAL A 60 3.41 -1.06 -12.83
CA VAL A 60 4.38 -0.35 -11.98
C VAL A 60 3.78 0.93 -11.41
N LEU A 61 3.06 1.72 -12.22
CA LEU A 61 2.39 2.95 -11.78
C LEU A 61 1.26 2.65 -10.78
N ASP A 62 0.49 1.58 -10.99
CA ASP A 62 -0.62 1.16 -10.15
C ASP A 62 -0.14 0.81 -8.73
N VAL A 63 0.99 0.10 -8.60
CA VAL A 63 1.56 -0.23 -7.28
C VAL A 63 2.29 0.95 -6.66
N HIS A 64 3.23 1.59 -7.38
CA HIS A 64 4.12 2.60 -6.78
C HIS A 64 3.45 3.96 -6.59
N VAL A 65 2.63 4.40 -7.55
CA VAL A 65 2.06 5.76 -7.57
C VAL A 65 0.62 5.74 -7.06
N LEU A 66 -0.26 4.96 -7.71
CA LEU A 66 -1.67 4.89 -7.31
C LEU A 66 -1.81 4.20 -5.95
N GLY A 67 -1.10 3.09 -5.70
CA GLY A 67 -1.15 2.40 -4.41
C GLY A 67 -0.67 3.25 -3.24
N SER A 68 0.42 4.01 -3.41
CA SER A 68 0.84 5.03 -2.45
C SER A 68 -0.24 6.09 -2.21
N PHE A 69 -0.93 6.53 -3.26
CA PHE A 69 -2.03 7.48 -3.15
C PHE A 69 -3.26 6.88 -2.44
N HIS A 70 -3.69 5.66 -2.78
CA HIS A 70 -4.87 5.00 -2.19
C HIS A 70 -4.71 4.84 -0.67
N VAL A 71 -3.60 4.24 -0.22
CA VAL A 71 -3.33 4.03 1.21
C VAL A 71 -3.21 5.36 1.95
N THR A 72 -2.52 6.35 1.36
CA THR A 72 -2.38 7.68 2.00
C THR A 72 -3.72 8.41 2.08
N ALA A 73 -4.53 8.38 1.01
CA ALA A 73 -5.83 9.05 0.96
C ALA A 73 -6.83 8.44 1.96
N ALA A 74 -6.84 7.11 2.09
CA ALA A 74 -7.63 6.40 3.08
C ALA A 74 -7.16 6.66 4.52
N ALA A 75 -5.84 6.79 4.77
CA ALA A 75 -5.29 7.06 6.09
C ALA A 75 -5.34 8.54 6.52
N TRP A 76 -5.37 9.48 5.57
CA TRP A 76 -5.35 10.94 5.83
C TRP A 76 -6.45 11.48 6.77
N PRO A 77 -7.65 10.89 6.88
CA PRO A 77 -8.65 11.21 7.91
C PRO A 77 -8.26 10.85 9.35
N HIS A 78 -7.22 10.04 9.54
CA HIS A 78 -6.83 9.45 10.83
C HIS A 78 -5.44 9.90 11.32
N LEU A 79 -4.74 10.67 10.49
CA LEU A 79 -3.40 11.24 10.72
C LEU A 79 -3.42 12.76 11.04
N ARG A 80 -4.61 13.34 11.25
CA ARG A 80 -4.86 14.79 11.41
C ARG A 80 -5.45 15.14 12.77
#